data_AF-A0A0P9TWY8-F1
#
_entry.id   AF-A0A0P9TWY8-F1
#
_cell.length_a   1.000
_cell.length_b   1.000
_cell.length_c   1.000
_cell.angle_alpha   90.00
_cell.angle_beta   90.00
_cell.angle_gamma   90.00
#
_symmetry.space_group_name_H-M   'P 1'
#
loop_
_entity.id
_entity.type
_entity.pdbx_description
1 polymer ?
#
loop_
_entity_poly.entity_id
_entity_poly.type
_entity_poly.pdbx_seq_one_letter_code
_entity_poly.pdbx_strand_id
1 'polypeptide(L)'
;MPNPLIIKGQRFSSQTEAERFFYAMRDEHLISGGEIKGSAEFDLLEDLYVRYCQATNWPTPGYPVAFYARNIARGVGPNGGTTQGFVVKFSDNSAQEFSIKKPLRLWQRNYSYRPDECSSGHLKTKIPIHDVRTDRQCHTHSRPVRHRGGCS
;
A
#
# COMPACT_ATOMS: atom_id res chain seq x y z
N MET A 1 22.00 14.01 6.43
CA MET A 1 21.47 14.25 5.06
C MET A 1 19.98 14.02 5.07
N PRO A 2 19.14 14.93 4.56
CA PRO A 2 17.72 14.66 4.37
C PRO A 2 17.56 13.64 3.22
N ASN A 3 17.01 12.47 3.54
CA ASN A 3 16.66 11.46 2.53
C ASN A 3 15.18 11.68 2.13
N PRO A 4 14.92 12.16 0.91
CA PRO A 4 13.56 12.50 0.48
C PRO A 4 12.77 11.26 0.12
N LEU A 5 11.64 11.04 0.80
CA LEU A 5 10.83 9.83 0.65
C LEU A 5 9.55 10.10 -0.14
N ILE A 6 9.08 9.08 -0.88
CA ILE A 6 7.90 9.17 -1.75
C ILE A 6 6.96 8.03 -1.39
N ILE A 7 5.83 8.34 -0.74
CA ILE A 7 4.81 7.36 -0.35
C ILE A 7 3.60 7.61 -1.24
N LYS A 8 3.22 6.61 -2.06
CA LYS A 8 2.09 6.70 -3.02
C LYS A 8 2.05 8.03 -3.81
N GLY A 9 3.20 8.49 -4.28
CA GLY A 9 3.35 9.74 -5.03
C GLY A 9 3.51 11.01 -4.18
N GLN A 10 3.19 10.97 -2.89
CA GLN A 10 3.43 12.07 -1.96
C GLN A 10 4.91 12.12 -1.59
N ARG A 11 5.58 13.22 -1.97
CA ARG A 11 6.99 13.47 -1.65
C ARG A 11 7.12 14.18 -0.31
N PHE A 12 7.99 13.68 0.55
CA PHE A 12 8.42 14.31 1.77
C PHE A 12 9.93 14.56 1.70
N SER A 13 10.37 15.71 2.19
CA SER A 13 11.77 16.13 2.15
C SER A 13 12.62 15.33 3.15
N SER A 14 12.01 14.75 4.18
CA SER A 14 12.70 13.93 5.19
C SER A 14 11.77 12.93 5.88
N GLN A 15 12.37 11.96 6.57
CA GLN A 15 11.65 11.03 7.45
C GLN A 15 10.88 11.75 8.55
N THR A 16 11.50 12.77 9.16
CA THR A 16 10.88 13.57 10.23
C THR A 16 9.63 14.29 9.73
N GLU A 17 9.66 14.78 8.48
CA GLU A 17 8.49 15.43 7.88
C GLU A 17 7.35 14.44 7.65
N ALA A 18 7.66 13.25 7.12
CA ALA A 18 6.67 12.19 6.97
C ALA A 18 6.10 11.73 8.32
N GLU A 19 6.95 11.56 9.33
CA GLU A 19 6.52 11.18 10.69
C GLU A 19 5.57 12.24 11.26
N ARG A 20 5.90 13.53 11.13
CA ARG A 20 5.03 14.63 11.56
C ARG A 20 3.71 14.64 10.82
N PHE A 21 3.72 14.41 9.50
CA PHE A 21 2.50 14.36 8.69
C PHE A 21 1.55 13.26 9.17
N PHE A 22 2.03 12.03 9.32
CA PHE A 22 1.20 10.92 9.78
C PHE A 22 0.77 11.07 11.25
N TYR A 23 1.58 11.70 12.11
CA TYR A 23 1.16 11.97 13.49
C TYR A 23 0.13 13.09 13.57
N ALA A 24 0.23 14.14 12.76
CA ALA A 24 -0.81 15.16 12.68
C ALA A 24 -2.15 14.54 12.24
N MET A 25 -2.12 13.71 11.19
CA MET A 25 -3.28 12.93 10.73
C MET A 25 -3.83 12.02 11.85
N ARG A 26 -2.95 11.30 12.57
CA ARG A 26 -3.36 10.47 13.70
C ARG A 26 -4.14 11.28 14.73
N ASP A 27 -3.59 12.43 15.12
CA ASP A 27 -4.12 13.24 16.20
C ASP A 27 -5.47 13.86 15.80
N GLU A 28 -5.61 14.28 14.55
CA GLU A 28 -6.89 14.74 13.98
C GLU A 28 -7.95 13.62 13.96
N HIS A 29 -7.58 12.42 13.53
CA HIS A 29 -8.49 11.27 13.54
C HIS A 29 -8.79 10.74 14.94
N LEU A 30 -7.90 10.96 15.89
CA LEU A 30 -8.13 10.62 17.30
C LEU A 30 -9.18 11.55 17.93
N ILE A 31 -9.14 12.85 17.59
CA ILE A 31 -10.10 13.85 18.07
C ILE A 31 -11.47 13.63 17.43
N SER A 32 -11.52 13.40 16.11
CA SER A 32 -12.77 13.18 15.38
C SER A 32 -13.39 11.80 15.62
N GLY A 33 -12.59 10.81 16.03
CA GLY A 33 -13.05 9.44 16.32
C GLY A 33 -13.50 8.66 15.07
N GLY A 34 -13.11 9.12 13.89
CA GLY A 34 -13.55 8.57 12.60
C GLY A 34 -12.67 7.44 12.07
N GLU A 35 -13.27 6.59 11.21
CA GLU A 35 -12.52 5.65 10.38
C GLU A 35 -12.05 6.32 9.10
N ILE A 36 -10.79 6.10 8.77
CA ILE A 36 -10.14 6.52 7.53
C ILE A 36 -10.40 5.41 6.50
N LYS A 37 -11.23 5.69 5.48
CA LYS A 37 -11.57 4.77 4.40
C LYS A 37 -11.74 5.52 3.09
N GLY A 38 -11.28 4.93 1.98
CA GLY A 38 -11.55 5.43 0.63
C GLY A 38 -11.08 6.87 0.38
N SER A 39 -10.08 7.32 1.14
CA SER A 39 -9.52 8.67 1.07
C SER A 39 -8.02 8.62 0.72
N ALA A 40 -7.43 9.76 0.38
CA ALA A 40 -5.99 9.84 0.12
C ALA A 40 -5.16 9.45 1.35
N GLU A 41 -5.66 9.72 2.56
CA GLU A 41 -5.05 9.31 3.83
C GLU A 41 -5.06 7.80 4.00
N PHE A 42 -6.19 7.14 3.68
CA PHE A 42 -6.29 5.68 3.67
C PHE A 42 -5.24 5.08 2.73
N ASP A 43 -5.16 5.64 1.53
CA ASP A 43 -4.26 5.22 0.47
C ASP A 43 -2.78 5.27 0.90
N LEU A 44 -2.38 6.34 1.59
CA LEU A 44 -1.03 6.51 2.14
C LEU A 44 -0.73 5.52 3.27
N LEU A 45 -1.69 5.30 4.17
CA LEU A 45 -1.55 4.36 5.27
C LEU A 45 -1.48 2.91 4.79
N GLU A 46 -2.28 2.56 3.77
CA GLU A 46 -2.26 1.26 3.13
C GLU A 46 -0.89 0.96 2.50
N ASP A 47 -0.37 1.85 1.65
CA ASP A 47 0.94 1.66 1.01
C ASP A 47 2.05 1.50 2.06
N LEU A 48 2.02 2.31 3.11
CA LEU A 48 2.97 2.23 4.20
C LEU A 48 2.87 0.92 5.00
N TYR A 49 1.65 0.47 5.29
CA TYR A 49 1.38 -0.76 6.03
C TYR A 49 1.80 -2.00 5.22
N VAL A 50 1.39 -2.09 3.95
CA VAL A 50 1.71 -3.21 3.07
C VAL A 50 3.22 -3.35 2.89
N ARG A 51 3.93 -2.24 2.63
CA ARG A 51 5.40 -2.25 2.53
C ARG A 51 6.07 -2.71 3.82
N TYR A 52 5.56 -2.27 4.97
CA TYR A 52 6.08 -2.72 6.26
C TYR A 52 5.92 -4.23 6.43
N CYS A 53 4.74 -4.78 6.10
CA CYS A 53 4.50 -6.22 6.19
C CYS A 53 5.40 -7.01 5.26
N GLN A 54 5.58 -6.54 4.02
CA GLN A 54 6.53 -7.14 3.07
C GLN A 54 7.98 -7.11 3.58
N ALA A 55 8.43 -5.97 4.14
CA ALA A 55 9.79 -5.82 4.63
C ALA A 55 10.10 -6.62 5.90
N THR A 56 9.07 -6.99 6.67
CA THR A 56 9.22 -7.69 7.96
C THR A 56 8.68 -9.12 7.93
N ASN A 57 8.15 -9.58 6.79
CA ASN A 57 7.38 -10.81 6.67
C ASN A 57 6.26 -10.90 7.73
N TRP A 58 5.66 -9.76 8.05
CA TRP A 58 4.59 -9.70 9.05
C TRP A 58 3.30 -10.25 8.45
N PRO A 59 2.58 -11.15 9.14
CA PRO A 59 1.36 -11.75 8.60
C PRO A 59 0.25 -10.70 8.45
N THR A 60 -0.40 -10.69 7.29
CA THR A 60 -1.59 -9.88 7.02
C THR A 60 -2.79 -10.80 6.91
N PRO A 61 -3.71 -10.80 7.90
CA PRO A 61 -4.85 -11.74 7.92
C PRO A 61 -5.85 -11.48 6.79
N GLY A 62 -5.86 -10.26 6.23
CA GLY A 62 -6.59 -9.89 5.03
C GLY A 62 -6.04 -8.61 4.41
N TYR A 63 -6.77 -8.03 3.45
CA TYR A 63 -6.45 -6.71 2.92
C TYR A 63 -6.99 -5.61 3.84
N PRO A 64 -6.28 -4.49 4.02
CA PRO A 64 -6.77 -3.35 4.79
C PRO A 64 -8.08 -2.81 4.20
N VAL A 65 -9.10 -2.60 5.03
CA VAL A 65 -10.38 -1.98 4.63
C VAL A 65 -10.65 -0.65 5.33
N ALA A 66 -9.95 -0.41 6.45
CA ALA A 66 -10.04 0.85 7.17
C ALA A 66 -8.83 1.06 8.08
N PHE A 67 -8.55 2.32 8.41
CA PHE A 67 -7.66 2.67 9.51
C PHE A 67 -8.40 3.55 10.50
N TYR A 68 -8.00 3.54 11.76
CA TYR A 68 -8.49 4.51 12.75
C TYR A 68 -7.43 4.74 13.81
N ALA A 69 -7.43 5.93 14.42
CA ALA A 69 -6.55 6.25 15.52
C ALA A 69 -7.22 5.88 16.85
N ARG A 70 -6.46 5.30 17.79
CA ARG A 70 -6.95 5.06 19.15
C ARG A 70 -5.85 5.19 20.20
N ASN A 71 -6.27 5.41 21.44
CA ASN A 71 -5.42 5.22 22.61
C ASN A 71 -5.31 3.72 22.90
N ILE A 72 -4.09 3.19 22.80
CA ILE A 72 -3.75 1.81 23.12
C ILE A 72 -3.20 1.79 24.55
N ALA A 73 -3.90 1.12 25.46
CA ALA A 73 -3.39 0.91 26.81
C ALA A 73 -2.21 -0.07 26.77
N ARG A 74 -1.06 0.36 27.31
CA ARG A 74 0.14 -0.46 27.49
C ARG A 74 0.34 -0.65 28.99
N GLY A 75 0.16 -1.89 29.45
CA GLY A 75 0.33 -2.27 30.85
C GLY A 75 -0.96 -2.18 31.67
N VAL A 76 -0.93 -2.76 32.87
CA VAL A 76 -2.04 -2.82 33.82
C VAL A 76 -1.53 -2.28 35.17
N GLY A 77 -2.30 -1.40 35.81
CA GLY A 77 -1.95 -0.82 37.12
C GLY A 77 -1.30 0.58 37.05
N PRO A 78 -0.67 1.05 38.14
CA PRO A 78 -0.22 2.44 38.30
C PRO A 78 0.91 2.89 37.36
N ASN A 79 1.52 1.95 36.63
CA ASN A 79 2.53 2.21 35.59
C ASN A 79 1.99 2.03 34.16
N GLY A 80 0.67 1.86 34.00
CA GLY A 80 0.03 1.72 32.70
C GLY A 80 0.09 3.04 31.92
N GLY A 81 0.77 3.04 30.79
CA GLY A 81 0.82 4.17 29.87
C GLY A 81 -0.16 3.99 28.72
N THR A 82 -0.79 5.07 28.24
CA THR A 82 -1.50 5.04 26.96
C THR A 82 -0.55 5.45 25.84
N THR A 83 -0.52 4.69 24.76
CA THR A 83 0.18 5.07 23.52
C THR A 83 -0.84 5.30 22.42
N GLN A 84 -0.74 6.42 21.73
CA GLN A 84 -1.55 6.69 20.55
C GLN A 84 -0.98 5.96 19.34
N GLY A 85 -1.82 5.18 18.67
CA GLY A 85 -1.44 4.43 17.48
C GLY A 85 -2.56 4.34 16.47
N PHE A 86 -2.21 3.86 15.28
CA PHE A 86 -3.19 3.47 14.29
C PHE A 86 -3.61 2.02 14.53
N VAL A 87 -4.83 1.71 14.16
CA VAL A 87 -5.32 0.36 14.04
C VAL A 87 -5.82 0.17 12.62
N VAL A 88 -5.36 -0.89 11.99
CA VAL A 88 -5.85 -1.36 10.70
C VAL A 88 -6.99 -2.34 10.95
N LYS A 89 -8.11 -2.16 10.25
CA LYS A 89 -9.17 -3.17 10.12
C LYS A 89 -8.99 -3.89 8.79
N PHE A 90 -9.16 -5.20 8.82
CA PHE A 90 -9.04 -6.06 7.65
C PHE A 90 -10.39 -6.58 7.19
N SER A 91 -10.40 -7.09 5.95
CA SER A 91 -11.57 -7.70 5.33
C SER A 91 -12.15 -8.90 6.09
N ASP A 92 -11.35 -9.58 6.91
CA ASP A 92 -11.77 -10.71 7.74
C ASP A 92 -12.37 -10.28 9.10
N ASN A 93 -12.62 -8.97 9.28
CA ASN A 93 -13.04 -8.32 10.53
C ASN A 93 -12.00 -8.36 11.66
N SER A 94 -10.78 -8.82 11.41
CA SER A 94 -9.70 -8.67 12.38
C SER A 94 -9.18 -7.23 12.40
N ALA A 95 -8.52 -6.86 13.49
CA ALA A 95 -7.91 -5.55 13.65
C ALA A 95 -6.52 -5.68 14.28
N GLN A 96 -5.57 -4.88 13.79
CA GLN A 96 -4.19 -4.92 14.29
C GLN A 96 -3.64 -3.52 14.56
N GLU A 97 -2.90 -3.40 15.64
CA GLU A 97 -2.19 -2.17 16.00
C GLU A 97 -0.98 -1.96 15.11
N PHE A 98 -0.78 -0.70 14.71
CA PHE A 98 0.27 -0.28 13.82
C PHE A 98 0.86 1.06 14.25
N SER A 99 2.19 1.14 14.24
CA SER A 99 2.93 2.37 14.55
C SER A 99 3.75 2.79 13.33
N ILE A 100 3.54 4.03 12.90
CA ILE A 100 4.15 4.65 11.70
C ILE A 100 5.68 4.69 11.77
N LYS A 101 6.24 4.81 12.98
CA LYS A 101 7.69 4.98 13.20
C LYS A 101 8.51 3.84 12.63
N LYS A 102 8.01 2.60 12.74
CA LYS A 102 8.72 1.40 12.27
C LYS A 102 8.81 1.33 10.72
N PRO A 103 7.71 1.44 9.96
CA PRO A 103 7.72 1.54 8.51
C PRO A 103 8.65 2.62 7.97
N LEU A 104 8.56 3.84 8.50
CA LEU A 104 9.38 4.96 8.03
C LEU A 104 10.88 4.70 8.23
N ARG A 105 11.26 3.98 9.29
CA ARG A 105 12.65 3.59 9.55
C ARG A 105 13.14 2.51 8.56
N LEU A 106 12.29 1.57 8.18
CA LEU A 106 12.61 0.58 7.15
C LEU A 106 12.73 1.22 5.76
N TRP A 107 11.92 2.25 5.51
CA TRP A 107 11.93 3.02 4.28
C TRP A 107 13.30 3.63 3.95
N GLN A 108 14.09 4.00 4.98
CA GLN A 108 15.46 4.50 4.79
C GLN A 108 16.48 3.43 4.38
N ARG A 109 16.25 2.15 4.71
CA ARG A 109 17.20 1.07 4.40
C ARG A 109 17.00 0.47 3.01
N ASN A 110 15.77 0.52 2.49
CA ASN A 110 15.40 -0.13 1.23
C ASN A 110 15.17 0.88 0.08
N TYR A 111 16.12 1.80 -0.15
CA TYR A 111 16.14 2.71 -1.32
C TYR A 111 16.41 1.99 -2.67
N SER A 112 15.90 0.78 -2.83
CA SER A 112 15.97 0.00 -4.08
C SER A 112 14.64 -0.67 -4.42
N TYR A 113 13.52 -0.15 -3.93
CA TYR A 113 12.21 -0.57 -4.44
C TYR A 113 11.75 0.40 -5.53
N ARG A 114 12.12 0.08 -6.78
CA ARG A 114 11.47 0.68 -7.95
C ARG A 114 10.01 0.22 -7.97
N PRO A 115 9.03 1.12 -8.00
CA PRO A 115 7.66 0.77 -8.34
C PRO A 115 7.56 0.72 -9.87
N ASP A 116 8.23 -0.23 -10.49
CA ASP A 116 7.92 -0.60 -11.86
C ASP A 116 7.08 -1.89 -11.80
N GLU A 117 5.99 -1.89 -12.56
CA GLU A 117 5.01 -2.96 -12.74
C GLU A 117 3.77 -2.93 -11.83
N CYS A 118 2.86 -2.01 -12.16
CA CYS A 118 1.48 -2.41 -12.44
C CYS A 118 1.48 -3.56 -13.47
N SER A 119 1.66 -4.80 -13.03
CA SER A 119 1.47 -5.98 -13.87
C SER A 119 -0.03 -6.32 -13.90
N SER A 120 -0.76 -5.54 -14.69
CA SER A 120 -1.96 -6.05 -15.37
C SER A 120 -1.54 -7.24 -16.24
N GLY A 121 -2.28 -8.33 -16.12
CA GLY A 121 -1.81 -9.67 -16.45
C GLY A 121 -1.28 -9.90 -17.87
N HIS A 122 -0.32 -10.81 -17.96
CA HIS A 122 -0.19 -11.68 -19.12
C HIS A 122 0.43 -13.02 -18.75
N LEU A 123 -0.20 -14.09 -19.23
CA LEU A 123 0.23 -15.48 -19.11
C LEU A 123 1.69 -15.65 -19.56
N LYS A 124 2.50 -16.32 -18.73
CA LYS A 124 3.77 -16.89 -19.17
C LYS A 124 3.51 -18.14 -20.00
N THR A 125 3.63 -18.01 -21.32
CA THR A 125 3.97 -19.13 -22.20
C THR A 125 5.26 -18.80 -22.93
N LYS A 126 6.32 -19.57 -22.64
CA LYS A 126 7.52 -19.77 -23.48
C LYS A 126 7.03 -20.18 -24.89
N ILE A 127 7.61 -19.86 -26.06
CA ILE A 127 8.97 -20.08 -26.62
C ILE A 127 9.13 -19.18 -27.92
N PRO A 128 10.18 -19.28 -28.77
CA PRO A 128 11.24 -18.29 -28.96
C PRO A 128 11.21 -17.46 -30.27
N ILE A 129 11.94 -16.32 -30.22
CA ILE A 129 12.75 -15.63 -31.24
C ILE A 129 12.49 -16.00 -32.72
N HIS A 130 11.97 -15.04 -33.49
CA HIS A 130 12.52 -14.71 -34.81
C HIS A 130 12.26 -13.23 -35.16
N ASP A 131 13.32 -12.62 -35.63
CA ASP A 131 13.47 -11.31 -36.29
C ASP A 131 12.33 -11.01 -37.29
N VAL A 132 11.88 -9.75 -37.35
CA VAL A 132 11.68 -8.97 -38.60
C VAL A 132 10.98 -7.65 -38.28
N ARG A 133 11.72 -6.56 -38.54
CA ARG A 133 11.27 -5.19 -38.88
C ARG A 133 9.96 -5.20 -39.69
N THR A 134 9.06 -4.24 -39.46
CA THR A 134 8.51 -3.28 -40.45
C THR A 134 7.28 -2.56 -39.87
N ASP A 135 7.40 -1.24 -39.80
CA ASP A 135 6.41 -0.20 -40.13
C ASP A 135 4.91 -0.51 -40.37
N ARG A 136 4.11 0.53 -40.07
CA ARG A 136 2.80 0.93 -40.64
C ARG A 136 1.47 0.57 -39.94
N GLN A 137 0.86 1.67 -39.48
CA GLN A 137 -0.45 2.23 -39.87
C GLN A 137 -1.76 1.56 -39.44
N CYS A 138 -2.57 2.40 -38.80
CA CYS A 138 -4.03 2.40 -38.75
C CYS A 138 -4.66 2.17 -40.14
N HIS A 139 -5.64 1.26 -40.24
CA HIS A 139 -7.00 1.56 -40.69
C HIS A 139 -7.89 0.31 -40.70
N THR A 140 -9.02 0.44 -40.02
CA THR A 140 -10.38 -0.05 -40.33
C THR A 140 -10.63 -1.18 -41.35
N HIS A 141 -11.63 -2.00 -40.95
CA HIS A 141 -12.71 -2.66 -41.69
C HIS A 141 -12.70 -4.20 -41.83
N SER A 142 -13.88 -4.75 -41.52
CA SER A 142 -14.49 -6.00 -42.02
C SER A 142 -14.40 -7.27 -41.15
N ARG A 143 -15.52 -7.54 -40.43
CA ARG A 143 -16.09 -8.88 -40.16
C ARG A 143 -16.44 -9.61 -41.48
N PRO A 144 -16.91 -10.89 -41.52
CA PRO A 144 -17.11 -11.91 -40.46
C PRO A 144 -16.63 -13.34 -40.87
N VAL A 145 -16.33 -14.25 -39.92
CA VAL A 145 -16.65 -15.68 -40.07
C VAL A 145 -16.92 -16.31 -38.70
N ARG A 146 -18.04 -17.04 -38.61
CA ARG A 146 -18.47 -17.86 -37.46
C ARG A 146 -17.58 -19.10 -37.33
N HIS A 147 -17.23 -19.50 -36.11
CA HIS A 147 -17.24 -20.93 -35.77
C HIS A 147 -17.60 -21.15 -34.29
N ARG A 148 -18.45 -22.15 -34.09
CA ARG A 148 -18.98 -22.66 -32.83
C ARG A 148 -17.96 -23.56 -32.11
N GLY A 149 -18.14 -23.72 -30.80
CA GLY A 149 -17.54 -24.76 -29.95
C GLY A 149 -16.71 -24.12 -28.83
N GLY A 150 -17.04 -24.15 -27.54
CA GLY A 150 -17.82 -25.14 -26.80
C GLY A 150 -16.88 -26.24 -26.29
N CYS A 151 -16.37 -26.10 -25.07
CA CYS A 151 -15.81 -27.15 -24.20
C CYS A 151 -16.16 -26.70 -22.77
N SER A 152 -16.98 -27.42 -22.00
CA SER A 152 -16.72 -28.73 -21.36
C SER A 152 -15.54 -28.66 -20.41
#